data_AF-A0A936EDC4-F1
#
_entry.id   AF-A0A936EDC4-F1
#
_cell.length_a   1.000
_cell.length_b   1.000
_cell.length_c   1.000
_cell.angle_alpha   90.00
_cell.angle_beta   90.00
_cell.angle_gamma   90.00
#
_symmetry.space_group_name_H-M   'P 1'
#
loop_
_entity.id
_entity.type
_entity.pdbx_description
1 polymer ?
#
loop_
_entity_poly.entity_id
_entity_poly.type
_entity_poly.pdbx_seq_one_letter_code
_entity_poly.pdbx_strand_id
1 'polypeptide(L)'
;MSFLDENESIVQVEMSGAGAITVVLDNASGPMAPSLYNQNGIQYMKGKATIILAGADATTHFTIYSVGTATNPGVTRSDVEYAGWADVAAAGIVSKDGGLGGIHQGNVDYNASLGFTGLYAPTVNSVAGLVVIHGITASTDATPYLYFGPTAQVQVKIAGSSLAQPNADVVTVSGLSLVQMGAGQDSCGRPAPAQTIQTRLVDDNGTDLTASVIIGP
;
A
#
# COMPACT_ATOMS: atom_id res chain seq x y z
N MET A 1 -2.43 -12.93 7.46
CA MET A 1 -2.13 -12.36 8.80
C MET A 1 -2.98 -11.13 8.98
N SER A 2 -3.38 -10.79 10.21
CA SER A 2 -4.23 -9.62 10.45
C SER A 2 -3.83 -8.88 11.72
N PHE A 3 -4.02 -7.57 11.74
CA PHE A 3 -3.77 -6.66 12.87
C PHE A 3 -4.75 -5.47 12.80
N LEU A 4 -4.75 -4.60 13.80
CA LEU A 4 -5.50 -3.34 13.78
C LEU A 4 -4.58 -2.18 13.39
N ASP A 5 -5.00 -1.35 12.44
CA ASP A 5 -4.34 -0.06 12.23
C ASP A 5 -4.73 0.95 13.32
N GLU A 6 -4.15 2.16 13.26
CA GLU A 6 -4.39 3.20 14.27
C GLU A 6 -5.85 3.65 14.33
N ASN A 7 -6.60 3.49 13.23
CA ASN A 7 -8.03 3.79 13.12
C ASN A 7 -8.93 2.62 13.57
N GLU A 8 -8.35 1.56 14.14
CA GLU A 8 -9.05 0.33 14.56
C GLU A 8 -9.67 -0.46 13.40
N SER A 9 -9.25 -0.22 12.16
CA SER A 9 -9.62 -1.08 11.05
C SER A 9 -8.81 -2.36 11.10
N ILE A 10 -9.43 -3.51 10.84
CA ILE A 10 -8.67 -4.76 10.68
C ILE A 10 -7.98 -4.70 9.33
N VAL A 11 -6.64 -4.73 9.34
CA VAL A 11 -5.82 -4.88 8.14
C VAL A 11 -5.53 -6.35 7.90
N GLN A 12 -5.80 -6.82 6.69
CA GLN A 12 -5.43 -8.14 6.19
C GLN A 12 -4.17 -8.04 5.34
N VAL A 13 -3.22 -8.91 5.61
CA VAL A 13 -2.01 -9.11 4.82
C VAL A 13 -1.98 -10.54 4.33
N GLU A 14 -2.02 -10.70 3.01
CA GLU A 14 -2.11 -11.99 2.34
C GLU A 14 -0.99 -12.15 1.31
N MET A 15 -0.54 -13.39 1.16
CA MET A 15 0.44 -13.77 0.15
C MET A 15 0.10 -15.15 -0.39
N SER A 16 0.26 -15.32 -1.69
CA SER A 16 0.39 -16.62 -2.33
C SER A 16 1.77 -16.71 -3.01
N GLY A 17 2.28 -17.92 -3.23
CA GLY A 17 3.62 -18.13 -3.79
C GLY A 17 4.74 -18.14 -2.73
N ALA A 18 5.96 -17.95 -3.19
CA ALA A 18 7.14 -18.00 -2.32
C ALA A 18 7.31 -16.75 -1.46
N GLY A 19 7.96 -16.90 -0.30
CA GLY A 19 8.40 -15.80 0.55
C GLY A 19 7.89 -15.92 1.98
N ALA A 20 8.17 -14.88 2.76
CA ALA A 20 7.72 -14.74 4.13
C ALA A 20 7.34 -13.28 4.39
N ILE A 21 6.24 -13.09 5.10
CA ILE A 21 5.77 -11.76 5.53
C ILE A 21 6.23 -11.53 6.97
N THR A 22 6.83 -10.37 7.21
CA THR A 22 7.05 -9.78 8.53
C THR A 22 6.23 -8.51 8.66
N VAL A 23 5.53 -8.33 9.78
CA VAL A 23 4.87 -7.07 10.13
C VAL A 23 5.54 -6.49 11.35
N VAL A 24 5.96 -5.23 11.24
CA VAL A 24 6.47 -4.43 12.36
C VAL A 24 5.45 -3.34 12.63
N LEU A 25 5.03 -3.21 13.89
CA LEU A 25 4.07 -2.20 14.31
C LEU A 25 4.80 -1.13 15.11
N ASP A 26 4.75 0.11 14.63
CA ASP A 26 5.09 1.27 15.45
C ASP A 26 3.93 1.59 16.40
N ASN A 27 4.26 2.16 17.56
CA ASN A 27 3.31 2.43 18.66
C ASN A 27 2.45 1.20 19.02
N ALA A 28 3.07 0.02 18.99
CA ALA A 28 2.37 -1.25 19.17
C ALA A 28 1.62 -1.32 20.52
N SER A 29 0.36 -1.73 20.47
CA SER A 29 -0.46 -1.97 21.66
C SER A 29 -1.35 -3.21 21.49
N GLY A 30 -1.90 -3.71 22.60
CA GLY A 30 -2.74 -4.91 22.62
C GLY A 30 -2.05 -6.14 23.21
N PRO A 31 -2.59 -7.36 22.96
CA PRO A 31 -3.69 -7.65 22.05
C PRO A 31 -5.04 -7.13 22.57
N MET A 32 -5.91 -6.67 21.67
CA MET A 32 -7.24 -6.13 22.02
C MET A 32 -8.34 -6.62 21.06
N ALA A 33 -9.57 -6.62 21.54
CA ALA A 33 -10.72 -6.98 20.71
C ALA A 33 -10.94 -5.93 19.60
N PRO A 34 -11.34 -6.34 18.39
CA PRO A 34 -11.68 -5.42 17.30
C PRO A 34 -13.06 -4.78 17.58
N SER A 35 -13.08 -3.70 18.35
CA SER A 35 -14.29 -3.00 18.84
C SER A 35 -15.33 -2.69 17.73
N LEU A 36 -14.86 -2.44 16.51
CA LEU A 36 -15.65 -2.09 15.34
C LEU A 36 -16.27 -3.30 14.61
N TYR A 37 -15.91 -4.54 14.99
CA TYR A 37 -16.26 -5.75 14.24
C TYR A 37 -16.93 -6.83 15.11
N ASN A 38 -17.74 -7.67 14.48
CA ASN A 38 -18.43 -8.81 15.07
C ASN A 38 -17.49 -10.03 15.17
N GLN A 39 -16.40 -9.92 15.94
CA GLN A 39 -15.43 -11.00 16.15
C GLN A 39 -15.19 -11.25 17.64
N ASN A 40 -16.15 -11.92 18.28
CA ASN A 40 -16.04 -12.28 19.68
C ASN A 40 -14.92 -13.30 19.91
N GLY A 41 -14.12 -13.10 20.95
CA GLY A 41 -13.02 -13.99 21.34
C GLY A 41 -11.75 -13.87 20.50
N ILE A 42 -11.70 -12.96 19.52
CA ILE A 42 -10.50 -12.68 18.74
C ILE A 42 -9.85 -11.39 19.24
N GLN A 43 -8.52 -11.38 19.28
CA GLN A 43 -7.75 -10.19 19.66
C GLN A 43 -6.60 -9.96 18.67
N TYR A 44 -6.26 -8.69 18.47
CA TYR A 44 -5.24 -8.23 17.53
C TYR A 44 -4.25 -7.29 18.21
N MET A 45 -3.01 -7.30 17.74
CA MET A 45 -2.09 -6.19 18.00
C MET A 45 -2.52 -4.99 17.16
N LYS A 46 -2.34 -3.78 17.69
CA LYS A 46 -2.65 -2.51 17.04
C LYS A 46 -1.38 -1.69 16.81
N GLY A 47 -1.27 -0.99 15.68
CA GLY A 47 -0.21 0.00 15.42
C GLY A 47 -0.08 0.39 13.96
N LYS A 48 0.81 1.34 13.66
CA LYS A 48 1.15 1.71 12.27
C LYS A 48 2.13 0.69 11.69
N ALA A 49 1.73 -0.01 10.64
CA ALA A 49 2.52 -1.13 10.13
C ALA A 49 3.57 -0.73 9.09
N THR A 50 4.78 -1.27 9.24
CA THR A 50 5.70 -1.52 8.13
C THR A 50 5.69 -3.02 7.81
N ILE A 51 5.46 -3.36 6.55
CA ILE A 51 5.24 -4.75 6.13
C ILE A 51 6.36 -5.15 5.17
N ILE A 52 7.07 -6.24 5.49
CA ILE A 52 8.22 -6.72 4.71
C ILE A 52 7.88 -8.09 4.13
N LEU A 53 7.95 -8.20 2.81
CA LEU A 53 7.90 -9.46 2.08
C LEU A 53 9.31 -9.85 1.65
N ALA A 54 9.86 -10.92 2.21
CA ALA A 54 11.21 -11.39 1.88
C ALA A 54 11.18 -12.76 1.19
N GLY A 55 12.05 -12.95 0.20
CA GLY A 55 12.17 -14.21 -0.54
C GLY A 55 11.08 -14.43 -1.59
N ALA A 56 10.46 -13.35 -2.07
CA ALA A 56 9.49 -13.41 -3.16
C ALA A 56 10.13 -13.91 -4.47
N ASP A 57 9.31 -14.42 -5.38
CA ASP A 57 9.66 -14.69 -6.78
C ASP A 57 8.47 -14.42 -7.70
N ALA A 58 8.61 -14.79 -8.98
CA ALA A 58 7.57 -14.64 -9.99
C ALA A 58 6.23 -15.33 -9.67
N THR A 59 6.17 -16.22 -8.67
CA THR A 59 4.91 -16.84 -8.20
C THR A 59 4.22 -16.04 -7.10
N THR A 60 4.88 -15.02 -6.56
CA THR A 60 4.45 -14.34 -5.35
C THR A 60 3.46 -13.22 -5.64
N HIS A 61 2.25 -13.32 -5.12
CA HIS A 61 1.27 -12.23 -5.11
C HIS A 61 1.14 -11.66 -3.71
N PHE A 62 1.15 -10.34 -3.60
CA PHE A 62 1.13 -9.65 -2.32
C PHE A 62 -0.06 -8.70 -2.21
N THR A 63 -0.93 -8.95 -1.23
CA THR A 63 -2.18 -8.22 -1.04
C THR A 63 -2.23 -7.63 0.37
N ILE A 64 -2.59 -6.37 0.46
CA ILE A 64 -2.93 -5.70 1.73
C ILE A 64 -4.25 -4.97 1.51
N TYR A 65 -5.18 -5.09 2.46
CA TYR A 65 -6.47 -4.41 2.42
C TYR A 65 -7.05 -4.26 3.82
N SER A 66 -7.96 -3.31 3.99
CA SER A 66 -8.77 -3.17 5.20
C SER A 66 -10.03 -4.01 5.09
N VAL A 67 -10.48 -4.55 6.22
CA VAL A 67 -11.77 -5.24 6.31
C VAL A 67 -12.90 -4.21 6.35
N GLY A 68 -13.86 -4.36 5.44
CA GLY A 68 -15.05 -3.51 5.33
C GLY A 68 -16.25 -4.24 4.77
N THR A 69 -17.35 -3.53 4.58
CA THR A 69 -18.66 -4.13 4.24
C THR A 69 -18.70 -4.78 2.86
N ALA A 70 -17.83 -4.39 1.93
CA ALA A 70 -17.73 -5.02 0.61
C ALA A 70 -16.75 -6.21 0.60
N THR A 71 -15.68 -6.14 1.39
CA THR A 71 -14.60 -7.14 1.40
C THR A 71 -14.87 -8.31 2.35
N ASN A 72 -15.51 -8.07 3.50
CA ASN A 72 -15.86 -9.11 4.47
C ASN A 72 -17.15 -8.77 5.25
N PRO A 73 -18.32 -8.79 4.61
CA PRO A 73 -19.58 -8.35 5.22
C PRO A 73 -19.96 -9.14 6.49
N GLY A 74 -19.51 -10.40 6.61
CA GLY A 74 -19.90 -11.29 7.71
C GLY A 74 -19.37 -10.88 9.08
N VAL A 75 -18.29 -10.08 9.13
CA VAL A 75 -17.71 -9.59 10.39
C VAL A 75 -17.98 -8.10 10.63
N THR A 76 -18.52 -7.39 9.65
CA THR A 76 -18.87 -5.98 9.82
C THR A 76 -20.18 -5.79 10.57
N ARG A 77 -20.21 -4.73 11.35
CA ARG A 77 -21.40 -4.15 11.97
C ARG A 77 -22.02 -3.08 11.08
N SER A 78 -23.34 -2.99 11.07
CA SER A 78 -24.10 -2.03 10.26
C SER A 78 -24.22 -0.63 10.88
N ASP A 79 -23.91 -0.50 12.17
CA ASP A 79 -23.95 0.75 12.93
C ASP A 79 -22.60 1.49 12.98
N VAL A 80 -21.59 0.96 12.29
CA VAL A 80 -20.23 1.51 12.25
C VAL A 80 -19.94 2.08 10.87
N GLU A 81 -19.45 3.32 10.84
CA GLU A 81 -18.79 3.89 9.67
C GLU A 81 -17.29 3.58 9.73
N TYR A 82 -16.79 2.80 8.77
CA TYR A 82 -15.38 2.42 8.70
C TYR A 82 -14.56 3.48 7.94
N ALA A 83 -13.27 3.58 8.25
CA ALA A 83 -12.34 4.40 7.47
C ALA A 83 -12.25 3.92 6.01
N GLY A 84 -12.32 2.60 5.79
CA GLY A 84 -12.43 1.99 4.46
C GLY A 84 -11.10 1.72 3.76
N TRP A 85 -9.97 2.15 4.32
CA TRP A 85 -8.62 1.94 3.76
C TRP A 85 -7.75 1.26 4.79
N ALA A 86 -6.83 0.40 4.35
CA ALA A 86 -5.77 -0.08 5.24
C ALA A 86 -4.78 1.07 5.45
N ASP A 87 -4.64 1.49 6.70
CA ASP A 87 -3.71 2.54 7.08
C ASP A 87 -2.38 1.93 7.55
N VAL A 88 -1.35 2.03 6.70
CA VAL A 88 -0.02 1.45 6.95
C VAL A 88 1.08 2.45 6.54
N ALA A 89 2.26 2.36 7.15
CA ALA A 89 3.37 3.24 6.81
C ALA A 89 3.98 2.89 5.45
N ALA A 90 4.44 1.65 5.30
CA ALA A 90 5.21 1.22 4.14
C ALA A 90 5.16 -0.29 3.89
N ALA A 91 5.47 -0.67 2.65
CA ALA A 91 5.73 -2.06 2.26
C ALA A 91 7.12 -2.19 1.63
N GLY A 92 7.92 -3.10 2.16
CA GLY A 92 9.21 -3.52 1.61
C GLY A 92 9.10 -4.87 0.90
N ILE A 93 9.67 -5.01 -0.30
CA ILE A 93 9.70 -6.29 -1.02
C ILE A 93 11.12 -6.65 -1.42
N VAL A 94 11.57 -7.84 -1.00
CA VAL A 94 12.83 -8.46 -1.38
C VAL A 94 12.55 -9.73 -2.17
N SER A 95 12.85 -9.69 -3.47
CA SER A 95 12.76 -10.83 -4.37
C SER A 95 14.11 -11.54 -4.46
N LYS A 96 14.08 -12.88 -4.48
CA LYS A 96 15.30 -13.71 -4.56
C LYS A 96 15.85 -13.82 -5.98
N ASP A 97 15.00 -13.64 -6.99
CA ASP A 97 15.34 -13.81 -8.42
C ASP A 97 15.02 -12.57 -9.26
N GLY A 98 14.52 -11.51 -8.63
CA GLY A 98 14.10 -10.28 -9.26
C GLY A 98 12.69 -10.30 -9.83
N GLY A 99 11.98 -11.43 -9.76
CA GLY A 99 10.57 -11.54 -10.17
C GLY A 99 9.58 -11.27 -9.04
N LEU A 100 8.37 -10.88 -9.42
CA LEU A 100 7.18 -10.82 -8.58
C LEU A 100 5.93 -11.19 -9.38
N GLY A 101 4.99 -11.90 -8.78
CA GLY A 101 3.71 -12.25 -9.40
C GLY A 101 2.75 -11.08 -9.51
N GLY A 102 2.60 -10.28 -8.45
CA GLY A 102 1.77 -9.08 -8.47
C GLY A 102 1.62 -8.37 -7.12
N ILE A 103 1.11 -7.15 -7.16
CA ILE A 103 0.84 -6.31 -5.98
C ILE A 103 -0.62 -5.84 -6.07
N HIS A 104 -1.43 -6.27 -5.10
CA HIS A 104 -2.87 -6.03 -5.05
C HIS A 104 -3.23 -5.23 -3.81
N GLN A 105 -2.85 -3.95 -3.82
CA GLN A 105 -2.90 -3.06 -2.67
C GLN A 105 -3.71 -1.80 -2.99
N GLY A 106 -4.67 -1.92 -3.91
CA GLY A 106 -5.58 -0.84 -4.29
C GLY A 106 -6.50 -0.36 -3.16
N ASN A 107 -6.42 -0.96 -1.97
CA ASN A 107 -7.10 -0.55 -0.74
C ASN A 107 -6.11 -0.19 0.39
N VAL A 108 -4.96 0.36 0.05
CA VAL A 108 -3.91 0.75 1.01
C VAL A 108 -3.60 2.23 0.89
N ASP A 109 -3.85 2.97 1.97
CA ASP A 109 -3.35 4.32 2.10
C ASP A 109 -2.00 4.27 2.83
N TYR A 110 -0.92 4.34 2.07
CA TYR A 110 0.41 4.47 2.65
C TYR A 110 0.57 5.87 3.21
N ASN A 111 0.67 6.01 4.53
CA ASN A 111 0.94 7.30 5.15
C ASN A 111 1.85 7.18 6.36
N ALA A 112 2.73 8.17 6.51
CA ALA A 112 3.57 8.32 7.69
C ALA A 112 3.92 9.79 7.93
N SER A 113 4.34 10.07 9.15
CA SER A 113 4.92 11.36 9.58
C SER A 113 6.44 11.30 9.77
N LEU A 114 7.03 10.10 9.77
CA LEU A 114 8.45 9.87 9.95
C LEU A 114 8.90 8.66 9.13
N GLY A 115 10.12 8.72 8.59
CA GLY A 115 10.74 7.60 7.90
C GLY A 115 10.12 7.32 6.53
N PHE A 116 10.20 6.09 6.05
CA PHE A 116 9.70 5.76 4.71
C PHE A 116 8.19 5.57 4.71
N THR A 117 7.54 6.09 3.67
CA THR A 117 6.15 5.75 3.35
C THR A 117 6.02 5.30 1.89
N GLY A 118 5.11 4.36 1.63
CA GLY A 118 4.88 3.81 0.30
C GLY A 118 5.51 2.44 0.05
N LEU A 119 5.84 2.15 -1.20
CA LEU A 119 6.33 0.86 -1.66
C LEU A 119 7.82 0.93 -2.01
N TYR A 120 8.62 0.07 -1.39
CA TYR A 120 10.05 -0.02 -1.63
C TYR A 120 10.49 -1.46 -1.96
N ALA A 121 10.76 -1.70 -3.24
CA ALA A 121 11.04 -3.02 -3.81
C ALA A 121 12.29 -3.01 -4.73
N PRO A 122 13.47 -2.58 -4.23
CA PRO A 122 14.65 -2.31 -5.07
C PRO A 122 15.24 -3.55 -5.74
N THR A 123 14.89 -4.75 -5.29
CA THR A 123 15.35 -6.00 -5.90
C THR A 123 14.39 -6.52 -6.98
N VAL A 124 13.19 -5.96 -7.11
CA VAL A 124 12.15 -6.43 -8.04
C VAL A 124 12.39 -5.78 -9.40
N ASN A 125 12.84 -6.58 -10.37
CA ASN A 125 13.16 -6.16 -11.73
C ASN A 125 12.06 -6.50 -12.75
N SER A 126 11.15 -7.41 -12.41
CA SER A 126 10.01 -7.75 -13.26
C SER A 126 8.78 -8.09 -12.41
N VAL A 127 7.61 -7.69 -12.90
CA VAL A 127 6.32 -8.08 -12.31
C VAL A 127 5.45 -8.68 -13.42
N ALA A 128 4.97 -9.90 -13.20
CA ALA A 128 4.19 -10.63 -14.21
C ALA A 128 2.73 -10.16 -14.29
N GLY A 129 2.18 -9.72 -13.16
CA GLY A 129 0.80 -9.32 -13.02
C GLY A 129 0.61 -7.83 -12.72
N LEU A 130 -0.58 -7.51 -12.21
CA LEU A 130 -0.96 -6.14 -11.87
C LEU A 130 -0.16 -5.62 -10.69
N VAL A 131 0.17 -4.32 -10.75
CA VAL A 131 0.61 -3.53 -9.59
C VAL A 131 -0.41 -2.42 -9.38
N VAL A 132 -1.12 -2.49 -8.26
CA VAL A 132 -2.14 -1.52 -7.88
C VAL A 132 -1.91 -1.09 -6.44
N ILE A 133 -1.85 0.21 -6.20
CA ILE A 133 -1.87 0.82 -4.87
C ILE A 133 -2.95 1.92 -4.82
N HIS A 134 -3.47 2.28 -3.65
CA HIS A 134 -4.37 3.45 -3.55
C HIS A 134 -3.58 4.76 -3.52
N GLY A 135 -2.79 5.02 -2.48
CA GLY A 135 -2.10 6.29 -2.30
C GLY A 135 -0.81 6.18 -1.48
N ILE A 136 0.02 7.21 -1.59
CA ILE A 136 1.24 7.42 -0.79
C ILE A 136 1.19 8.88 -0.32
N THR A 137 1.25 9.09 0.99
CA THR A 137 1.07 10.40 1.63
C THR A 137 2.15 10.59 2.70
N ALA A 138 3.19 11.36 2.37
CA ALA A 138 4.21 11.77 3.33
C ALA A 138 3.83 13.09 4.01
N SER A 139 3.90 13.10 5.33
CA SER A 139 3.75 14.29 6.16
C SER A 139 5.01 14.50 7.00
N THR A 140 5.22 15.73 7.48
CA THR A 140 6.37 16.10 8.30
C THR A 140 7.69 15.55 7.73
N ASP A 141 8.40 14.69 8.48
CA ASP A 141 9.72 14.16 8.12
C ASP A 141 9.65 12.78 7.42
N ALA A 142 8.48 12.38 6.93
CA ALA A 142 8.37 11.16 6.12
C ALA A 142 8.88 11.37 4.69
N THR A 143 9.40 10.31 4.08
CA THR A 143 9.90 10.31 2.69
C THR A 143 9.09 9.30 1.86
N PRO A 144 8.42 9.74 0.78
CA PRO A 144 7.56 8.88 -0.03
C PRO A 144 8.32 8.14 -1.14
N TYR A 145 8.07 6.84 -1.26
CA TYR A 145 8.67 5.95 -2.25
C TYR A 145 7.64 5.16 -3.05
N LEU A 146 7.84 5.10 -4.37
CA LEU A 146 7.24 4.10 -5.26
C LEU A 146 8.38 3.50 -6.10
N TYR A 147 9.06 2.52 -5.53
CA TYR A 147 10.41 2.17 -5.94
C TYR A 147 10.52 0.69 -6.32
N PHE A 148 10.92 0.41 -7.56
CA PHE A 148 11.30 -0.92 -8.04
C PHE A 148 12.78 -0.96 -8.40
N GLY A 149 13.28 -2.13 -8.81
CA GLY A 149 14.64 -2.28 -9.31
C GLY A 149 14.94 -1.32 -10.45
N PRO A 150 16.13 -0.71 -10.53
CA PRO A 150 16.45 0.33 -11.53
C PRO A 150 16.31 -0.11 -12.98
N THR A 151 16.41 -1.41 -13.25
CA THR A 151 16.23 -1.99 -14.60
C THR A 151 14.80 -2.43 -14.88
N ALA A 152 13.89 -2.30 -13.91
CA ALA A 152 12.50 -2.70 -14.06
C ALA A 152 11.76 -1.76 -15.02
N GLN A 153 10.63 -2.24 -15.53
CA GLN A 153 9.72 -1.50 -16.42
C GLN A 153 8.27 -1.73 -15.97
N VAL A 154 7.99 -1.45 -14.70
CA VAL A 154 6.72 -1.76 -14.05
C VAL A 154 5.65 -0.73 -14.39
N GLN A 155 4.45 -1.21 -14.71
CA GLN A 155 3.26 -0.38 -14.84
C GLN A 155 2.50 -0.41 -13.52
N VAL A 156 2.22 0.76 -12.96
CA VAL A 156 1.52 0.91 -11.68
C VAL A 156 0.19 1.62 -11.90
N LYS A 157 -0.89 1.12 -11.30
CA LYS A 157 -2.13 1.86 -11.17
C LYS A 157 -2.22 2.51 -9.78
N ILE A 158 -2.44 3.82 -9.76
CA ILE A 158 -2.86 4.56 -8.56
C ILE A 158 -4.39 4.58 -8.55
N ALA A 159 -4.99 3.93 -7.57
CA ALA A 159 -6.43 3.68 -7.50
C ALA A 159 -7.16 4.72 -6.65
N GLY A 160 -7.36 5.92 -7.21
CA GLY A 160 -8.22 6.96 -6.64
C GLY A 160 -7.52 8.01 -5.76
N SER A 161 -6.20 7.96 -5.61
CA SER A 161 -5.41 9.02 -4.96
C SER A 161 -4.81 10.00 -5.97
N SER A 162 -4.54 11.23 -5.53
CA SER A 162 -3.76 12.24 -6.28
C SER A 162 -2.26 12.19 -5.99
N LEU A 163 -1.82 11.37 -5.03
CA LEU A 163 -0.46 11.39 -4.48
C LEU A 163 -0.03 12.76 -3.94
N ALA A 164 -0.96 13.58 -3.42
CA ALA A 164 -0.59 14.83 -2.76
C ALA A 164 0.36 14.58 -1.58
N GLN A 165 1.39 15.42 -1.44
CA GLN A 165 2.36 15.32 -0.34
C GLN A 165 2.20 16.51 0.62
N PRO A 166 1.57 16.31 1.80
CA PRO A 166 1.42 17.35 2.82
C PRO A 166 2.73 18.04 3.24
N ASN A 167 3.87 17.35 3.19
CA ASN A 167 5.18 17.93 3.48
C ASN A 167 5.86 18.61 2.28
N ALA A 168 5.16 18.74 1.15
CA ALA A 168 5.66 19.27 -0.12
C ALA A 168 6.85 18.50 -0.73
N ASP A 169 7.09 17.26 -0.28
CA ASP A 169 8.09 16.38 -0.87
C ASP A 169 7.63 15.83 -2.23
N VAL A 170 8.55 15.18 -2.93
CA VAL A 170 8.31 14.48 -4.20
C VAL A 170 8.33 12.97 -3.96
N VAL A 171 7.56 12.22 -4.74
CA VAL A 171 7.61 10.75 -4.66
C VAL A 171 8.87 10.29 -5.37
N THR A 172 9.77 9.66 -4.62
CA THR A 172 10.97 9.05 -5.19
C THR A 172 10.61 7.76 -5.91
N VAL A 173 10.99 7.65 -7.18
CA VAL A 173 10.61 6.54 -8.06
C VAL A 173 11.79 5.88 -8.75
N SER A 174 11.62 4.59 -9.06
CA SER A 174 12.56 3.82 -9.88
C SER A 174 11.83 2.65 -10.54
N GLY A 175 12.29 2.26 -11.72
CA GLY A 175 11.82 1.05 -12.41
C GLY A 175 10.38 1.13 -12.93
N LEU A 176 9.85 2.35 -13.14
CA LEU A 176 8.51 2.59 -13.66
C LEU A 176 8.54 2.78 -15.18
N SER A 177 7.65 2.10 -15.91
CA SER A 177 7.37 2.36 -17.32
C SER A 177 6.07 3.16 -17.53
N LEU A 178 5.14 3.05 -16.58
CA LEU A 178 3.85 3.74 -16.60
C LEU A 178 3.29 3.90 -15.19
N VAL A 179 2.66 5.04 -14.93
CA VAL A 179 1.79 5.27 -13.77
C VAL A 179 0.42 5.71 -14.26
N GLN A 180 -0.56 4.82 -14.12
CA GLN A 180 -1.95 5.08 -14.47
C GLN A 180 -2.71 5.67 -13.27
N MET A 181 -3.14 6.92 -13.37
CA MET A 181 -4.07 7.53 -12.41
C MET A 181 -5.50 7.09 -12.77
N GLY A 182 -6.09 6.20 -11.97
CA GLY A 182 -7.37 5.57 -12.28
C GLY A 182 -8.31 5.52 -11.09
N ALA A 183 -9.58 5.21 -11.34
CA ALA A 183 -10.56 5.04 -10.26
C ALA A 183 -10.28 3.77 -9.44
N GLY A 184 -10.61 3.83 -8.16
CA GLY A 184 -10.55 2.74 -7.18
C GLY A 184 -11.85 2.65 -6.37
N GLN A 185 -11.77 1.89 -5.30
CA GLN A 185 -12.86 1.69 -4.36
C GLN A 185 -12.27 1.31 -3.00
N ASP A 186 -12.91 1.74 -1.93
CA ASP A 186 -12.51 1.37 -0.58
C ASP A 186 -13.09 0.01 -0.14
N SER A 187 -12.77 -0.46 1.06
CA SER A 187 -13.19 -1.77 1.57
C SER A 187 -14.69 -1.87 1.88
N CYS A 188 -15.40 -0.75 1.85
CA CYS A 188 -16.84 -0.64 2.07
C CYS A 188 -17.64 -0.42 0.78
N GLY A 189 -16.97 -0.40 -0.37
CA GLY A 189 -17.63 -0.22 -1.66
C GLY A 189 -17.78 1.24 -2.08
N ARG A 190 -17.27 2.21 -1.31
CA ARG A 190 -17.36 3.64 -1.65
C ARG A 190 -16.39 3.94 -2.80
N PRO A 191 -16.84 4.59 -3.88
CA PRO A 191 -15.99 4.85 -5.04
C PRO A 191 -14.91 5.88 -4.72
N ALA A 192 -13.71 5.65 -5.25
CA ALA A 192 -12.60 6.61 -5.24
C ALA A 192 -12.32 7.04 -6.70
N PRO A 193 -12.81 8.20 -7.17
CA PRO A 193 -12.62 8.63 -8.56
C PRO A 193 -11.14 8.82 -8.90
N ALA A 194 -10.79 8.64 -10.18
CA ALA A 194 -9.45 9.01 -10.67
C ALA A 194 -9.18 10.49 -10.38
N GLN A 195 -7.94 10.81 -9.97
CA GLN A 195 -7.51 12.17 -9.63
C GLN A 195 -6.33 12.57 -10.52
N THR A 196 -6.21 13.87 -10.81
CA THR A 196 -4.98 14.42 -11.37
C THR A 196 -3.87 14.34 -10.33
N ILE A 197 -2.65 14.02 -10.76
CA ILE A 197 -1.49 13.95 -9.88
C ILE A 197 -1.19 15.33 -9.26
N GLN A 198 -0.89 15.35 -7.96
CA GLN A 198 -0.62 16.57 -7.17
C GLN A 198 0.80 16.61 -6.58
N THR A 199 1.71 15.78 -7.11
CA THR A 199 3.13 15.77 -6.77
C THR A 199 3.97 15.48 -8.02
N ARG A 200 5.29 15.53 -7.88
CA ARG A 200 6.24 15.10 -8.90
C ARG A 200 6.75 13.71 -8.59
N LEU A 201 7.02 12.94 -9.64
CA LEU A 201 7.73 11.67 -9.58
C LEU A 201 9.18 11.91 -9.98
N VAL A 202 10.11 11.67 -9.07
CA VAL A 202 11.53 12.03 -9.26
C VAL A 202 12.42 10.80 -9.07
N ASP A 203 13.40 10.61 -9.96
CA ASP A 203 14.39 9.53 -9.81
C ASP A 203 15.50 9.89 -8.80
N ASP A 204 16.38 8.92 -8.48
CA ASP A 204 17.48 9.14 -7.53
C ASP A 204 18.47 10.24 -7.96
N ASN A 205 18.48 10.63 -9.24
CA ASN A 205 19.32 11.70 -9.75
C ASN A 205 18.64 13.08 -9.69
N GLY A 206 17.39 13.14 -9.23
CA GLY A 206 16.60 14.37 -9.20
C GLY A 206 15.87 14.68 -10.51
N THR A 207 15.82 13.74 -11.46
CA THR A 207 15.12 13.91 -12.74
C THR A 207 13.63 13.77 -12.56
N ASP A 208 12.86 14.78 -12.99
CA ASP A 208 11.40 14.73 -13.00
C ASP A 208 10.90 13.83 -14.14
N LEU A 209 10.24 12.73 -13.78
CA LEU A 209 9.67 11.74 -14.69
C LEU A 209 8.15 11.89 -14.84
N THR A 210 7.52 12.85 -14.16
CA THR A 210 6.06 12.94 -14.05
C THR A 210 5.37 12.89 -15.41
N ALA A 211 5.81 13.74 -16.35
CA ALA A 211 5.20 13.82 -17.68
C ALA A 211 5.54 12.63 -18.61
N SER A 212 6.59 11.85 -18.31
CA SER A 212 7.00 10.73 -19.15
C SER A 212 6.34 9.41 -18.75
N VAL A 213 5.92 9.26 -17.49
CA VAL A 213 5.33 8.02 -17.00
C VAL A 213 3.83 8.12 -16.71
N ILE A 214 3.26 9.31 -16.48
CA ILE A 214 1.86 9.44 -16.09
C ILE A 214 0.89 9.31 -17.28
N ILE A 215 -0.17 8.52 -17.09
CA ILE A 215 -1.40 8.56 -17.88
C ILE A 215 -2.59 8.70 -16.93
N GLY A 216 -3.49 9.65 -17.18
CA GLY A 216 -4.58 9.94 -16.25
C GLY A 216 -5.39 11.18 -16.64
N PRO A 217 -6.44 11.52 -15.87
CA PRO A 217 -7.25 12.72 -16.10
C PRO A 217 -6.50 14.03 -15.83
#